data_AF-A0A3C1UF24-F1
#
_entry.id   AF-A0A3C1UF24-F1
#
_cell.length_a   1.000
_cell.length_b   1.000
_cell.length_c   1.000
_cell.angle_alpha   90.00
_cell.angle_beta   90.00
_cell.angle_gamma   90.00
#
_symmetry.space_group_name_H-M   'P 1'
#
loop_
_entity.id
_entity.type
_entity.pdbx_description
1 polymer ?
#
loop_
_entity_poly.entity_id
_entity_poly.type
_entity_poly.pdbx_seq_one_letter_code
_entity_poly.pdbx_strand_id
1 'polypeptide(L)'
;ALWEKGLISVYAHKDNSTHMVNGQFNKIEISPYSASEVTVVDTTAPVIEKMFFNDESSFAEGAYIPANSTLYITVTDDVAISNMSVGLGNAMTLKLDGGKETYREVQSHATLSENGKRMDIALPLTGITAGQHRLTYTVHDAAG
;
A
#
# COMPACT_ATOMS: atom_id res chain seq x y z
N ALA A 1 13.31 -23.56 -18.15
CA ALA A 1 12.10 -23.84 -17.37
C ALA A 1 10.88 -23.66 -18.28
N LEU A 2 9.78 -24.40 -18.09
CA LEU A 2 8.58 -24.24 -18.92
C LEU A 2 7.80 -23.03 -18.41
N TRP A 3 7.63 -22.02 -19.26
CA TRP A 3 6.80 -20.85 -18.97
C TRP A 3 5.33 -21.25 -19.12
N GLU A 4 4.51 -20.90 -18.14
CA GLU A 4 3.07 -21.11 -18.22
C GLU A 4 2.41 -19.97 -18.99
N LYS A 5 1.34 -20.28 -19.74
CA LYS A 5 0.60 -19.26 -20.50
C LYS A 5 -0.60 -18.78 -19.68
N GLY A 6 -0.70 -17.47 -19.51
CA GLY A 6 -1.83 -16.81 -18.87
C GLY A 6 -2.86 -16.30 -19.87
N LEU A 7 -4.14 -16.28 -19.45
CA LEU A 7 -5.25 -15.65 -20.16
C LEU A 7 -5.89 -14.63 -19.23
N ILE A 8 -5.95 -13.38 -19.67
CA ILE A 8 -6.84 -12.38 -19.07
C ILE A 8 -8.08 -12.27 -19.95
N SER A 9 -9.25 -12.40 -19.34
CA SER A 9 -10.54 -12.11 -19.95
C SER A 9 -11.19 -10.94 -19.23
N VAL A 10 -11.56 -9.91 -19.97
CA VAL A 10 -12.20 -8.71 -19.42
C VAL A 10 -13.55 -8.52 -20.10
N TYR A 11 -14.54 -8.09 -19.34
CA TYR A 11 -15.80 -7.60 -19.88
C TYR A 11 -16.07 -6.20 -19.32
N ALA A 12 -16.77 -5.38 -20.08
CA ALA A 12 -17.30 -4.11 -19.61
C ALA A 12 -18.79 -4.03 -19.98
N HIS A 13 -19.57 -3.52 -19.04
CA HIS A 13 -21.00 -3.31 -19.19
C HIS A 13 -21.28 -1.83 -18.97
N LYS A 14 -22.16 -1.26 -19.80
CA LYS A 14 -22.62 0.12 -19.63
C LYS A 14 -23.89 0.11 -18.79
N ASP A 15 -23.86 0.82 -17.67
CA ASP A 15 -25.00 0.99 -16.76
C ASP A 15 -26.28 1.36 -17.51
N ASN A 16 -27.40 0.77 -17.08
CA ASN A 16 -28.72 0.99 -17.65
C ASN A 16 -28.83 0.69 -19.15
N SER A 17 -27.98 -0.19 -19.68
CA SER A 17 -28.03 -0.65 -21.06
C SER A 17 -27.86 -2.17 -21.17
N THR A 18 -28.16 -2.74 -22.33
CA THR A 18 -27.80 -4.14 -22.66
C THR A 18 -26.45 -4.25 -23.36
N HIS A 19 -25.73 -3.13 -23.52
CA HIS A 19 -24.44 -3.13 -24.20
C HIS A 19 -23.35 -3.72 -23.31
N MET A 20 -22.72 -4.76 -23.83
CA MET A 20 -21.55 -5.41 -23.25
C MET A 20 -20.45 -5.51 -24.30
N VAL A 21 -19.22 -5.29 -23.87
CA VAL A 21 -18.02 -5.60 -24.65
C VAL A 21 -17.19 -6.61 -23.89
N ASN A 22 -16.47 -7.47 -24.61
CA ASN A 22 -15.52 -8.42 -24.04
C ASN A 22 -14.21 -8.39 -24.82
N GLY A 23 -13.13 -8.75 -24.15
CA GLY A 23 -11.80 -8.82 -24.72
C GLY A 23 -10.96 -9.88 -24.02
N GLN A 24 -9.94 -10.36 -24.72
CA GLN A 24 -8.99 -11.32 -24.18
C GLN A 24 -7.56 -10.93 -24.51
N PHE A 25 -6.64 -11.19 -23.57
CA PHE A 25 -5.21 -11.05 -23.75
C PHE A 25 -4.52 -12.34 -23.32
N ASN A 26 -3.86 -13.01 -24.25
CA ASN A 26 -3.28 -14.35 -24.09
C ASN A 26 -1.76 -14.40 -24.33
N LYS A 27 -1.11 -13.23 -24.35
CA LYS A 27 0.34 -13.09 -24.46
C LYS A 27 0.99 -12.87 -23.10
N ILE A 28 0.38 -13.43 -22.05
CA ILE A 28 0.96 -13.45 -20.71
C ILE A 28 1.73 -14.73 -20.59
N GLU A 29 2.97 -14.61 -20.15
CA GLU A 29 3.82 -15.75 -19.84
C GLU A 29 4.25 -15.61 -18.38
N ILE A 30 4.07 -16.69 -17.61
CA ILE A 30 4.41 -16.77 -16.19
C ILE A 30 5.64 -17.65 -16.09
N SER A 31 6.76 -17.05 -15.67
CA SER A 31 7.97 -17.80 -15.40
C SER A 31 7.83 -18.55 -14.07
N PRO A 32 8.27 -19.81 -13.96
CA PRO A 32 8.39 -20.47 -12.68
C PRO A 32 9.38 -19.71 -11.79
N TYR A 33 9.02 -19.58 -10.50
CA TYR A 33 9.90 -18.94 -9.52
C TYR A 33 11.22 -19.70 -9.42
N SER A 34 12.33 -18.98 -9.60
CA SER A 34 13.69 -19.51 -9.48
C SER A 34 14.46 -18.72 -8.44
N ALA A 35 14.61 -19.29 -7.24
CA ALA A 35 15.36 -18.65 -6.14
C ALA A 35 16.82 -18.35 -6.55
N SER A 36 17.41 -19.15 -7.43
CA SER A 36 18.76 -18.94 -7.98
C SER A 36 18.86 -17.79 -8.99
N GLU A 37 17.73 -17.32 -9.53
CA GLU A 37 17.67 -16.12 -10.40
C GLU A 37 17.33 -14.85 -9.60
N VAL A 38 17.12 -14.95 -8.29
CA VAL A 38 17.01 -13.80 -7.40
C VAL A 38 18.40 -13.18 -7.24
N THR A 39 18.76 -12.30 -8.16
CA THR A 39 20.04 -11.58 -8.14
C THR A 39 19.98 -10.31 -7.29
N VAL A 40 18.79 -9.91 -6.85
CA VAL A 40 18.57 -8.74 -6.00
C VAL A 40 18.47 -9.24 -4.56
N VAL A 41 19.55 -9.06 -3.81
CA VAL A 41 19.55 -9.25 -2.36
C VAL A 41 19.06 -7.94 -1.76
N ASP A 42 17.89 -7.99 -1.14
CA ASP A 42 17.32 -6.86 -0.41
C ASP A 42 17.71 -6.97 1.07
N THR A 43 18.34 -5.92 1.58
CA THR A 43 18.80 -5.84 2.98
C THR A 43 18.56 -4.46 3.59
N THR A 44 18.01 -3.53 2.82
CA THR A 44 17.78 -2.16 3.24
C THR A 44 16.32 -2.04 3.61
N ALA A 45 16.03 -1.76 4.88
CA ALA A 45 14.65 -1.55 5.29
C ALA A 45 14.05 -0.30 4.62
N PRO A 46 12.72 -0.28 4.40
CA PRO A 46 12.05 0.87 3.81
C PRO A 46 12.10 2.08 4.74
N VAL A 47 12.14 3.27 4.14
CA VAL A 47 12.20 4.55 4.87
C VAL A 47 10.87 5.27 4.76
N ILE A 48 10.31 5.67 5.91
CA ILE A 48 9.18 6.60 5.95
C ILE A 48 9.76 8.02 5.82
N GLU A 49 9.75 8.56 4.62
CA GLU A 49 10.26 9.91 4.30
C GLU A 49 9.37 11.00 4.88
N LYS A 50 8.05 10.79 4.84
CA LYS A 50 7.05 11.77 5.28
C LYS A 50 5.87 11.09 5.95
N MET A 51 5.38 11.70 7.02
CA MET A 51 4.14 11.32 7.69
C MET A 51 3.52 12.56 8.34
N PHE A 52 2.37 13.00 7.85
CA PHE A 52 1.73 14.23 8.31
C PHE A 52 0.21 14.21 8.14
N PHE A 53 -0.48 15.06 8.91
CA PHE A 53 -1.92 15.26 8.77
C PHE A 53 -2.25 16.49 7.94
N ASN A 54 -3.20 16.35 7.01
CA ASN A 54 -3.82 17.39 6.19
C ASN A 54 -2.88 18.15 5.25
N ASP A 55 -1.86 18.82 5.78
CA ASP A 55 -0.92 19.65 5.02
C ASP A 55 0.50 19.53 5.59
N GLU A 56 1.47 19.24 4.72
CA GLU A 56 2.87 18.99 5.09
C GLU A 56 3.54 20.21 5.71
N SER A 57 3.20 21.41 5.23
CA SER A 57 3.88 22.65 5.61
C SER A 57 3.48 23.16 6.99
N SER A 58 2.30 22.76 7.46
CA SER A 58 1.71 23.23 8.73
C SER A 58 1.71 22.16 9.82
N PHE A 59 1.81 20.89 9.46
CA PHE A 59 1.87 19.82 10.44
C PHE A 59 3.23 19.76 11.15
N ALA A 60 3.18 19.61 12.46
CA ALA A 60 4.33 19.29 13.30
C ALA A 60 3.92 18.24 14.33
N GLU A 61 4.89 17.49 14.85
CA GLU A 61 4.62 16.55 15.94
C GLU A 61 4.01 17.29 17.15
N GLY A 62 2.91 16.76 17.67
CA GLY A 62 2.14 17.39 18.76
C GLY A 62 1.17 18.49 18.32
N ALA A 63 1.05 18.78 17.02
CA ALA A 63 0.08 19.74 16.51
C ALA A 63 -1.37 19.27 16.77
N TYR A 64 -2.26 20.25 16.95
CA TYR A 64 -3.70 20.00 17.00
C TYR A 64 -4.24 19.70 15.61
N ILE A 65 -5.01 18.63 15.49
CA ILE A 65 -5.70 18.26 14.25
C ILE A 65 -7.21 18.16 14.49
N PRO A 66 -8.05 18.44 13.48
CA PRO A 66 -9.47 18.15 13.56
C PRO A 66 -9.75 16.65 13.73
N ALA A 67 -10.87 16.32 14.37
CA ALA A 67 -11.30 14.93 14.59
C ALA A 67 -11.44 14.12 13.29
N ASN A 68 -11.73 14.79 12.18
CA ASN A 68 -11.71 14.23 10.84
C ASN A 68 -10.53 14.83 10.08
N SER A 69 -9.51 14.03 9.81
CA SER A 69 -8.28 14.46 9.15
C SER A 69 -7.79 13.39 8.18
N THR A 70 -7.02 13.77 7.18
CA THR A 70 -6.36 12.81 6.28
C THR A 70 -4.90 12.67 6.69
N LEU A 71 -4.47 11.43 6.91
CA LEU A 71 -3.07 11.09 7.12
C LEU A 71 -2.41 10.82 5.77
N TYR A 72 -1.33 11.54 5.50
CA TYR A 72 -0.48 11.33 4.33
C TYR A 72 0.83 10.69 4.76
N ILE A 73 1.27 9.67 4.02
CA ILE A 73 2.53 8.97 4.26
C ILE A 73 3.25 8.78 2.92
N THR A 74 4.55 9.05 2.88
CA THR A 74 5.43 8.67 1.76
C THR A 74 6.49 7.72 2.28
N VAL A 75 6.61 6.56 1.63
CA VAL A 75 7.60 5.53 1.92
C VAL A 75 8.44 5.27 0.68
N THR A 76 9.73 5.07 0.85
CA THR A 76 10.70 4.72 -0.19
C THR A 76 11.48 3.47 0.19
N ASP A 77 11.95 2.76 -0.82
CA ASP A 77 12.76 1.55 -0.70
C ASP A 77 13.72 1.43 -1.90
N ASP A 78 14.86 0.76 -1.74
CA ASP A 78 15.84 0.60 -2.82
C ASP A 78 15.47 -0.53 -3.80
N VAL A 79 14.65 -1.49 -3.37
CA VAL A 79 14.19 -2.63 -4.17
C VAL A 79 12.69 -2.56 -4.45
N ALA A 80 11.84 -2.73 -3.45
CA ALA A 80 10.39 -2.67 -3.55
C ALA A 80 9.70 -2.74 -2.17
N ILE A 81 8.59 -2.02 -2.03
CA ILE A 81 7.77 -2.03 -0.82
C ILE A 81 6.67 -3.09 -0.92
N SER A 82 6.42 -3.82 0.16
CA SER A 82 5.28 -4.73 0.23
C SER A 82 3.96 -3.97 0.35
N ASN A 83 3.06 -4.18 -0.61
CA ASN A 83 1.68 -3.68 -0.58
C ASN A 83 0.65 -4.82 -0.39
N MET A 84 1.08 -5.94 0.21
CA MET A 84 0.23 -7.10 0.38
C MET A 84 -0.75 -6.91 1.56
N SER A 85 -2.03 -7.19 1.33
CA SER A 85 -3.07 -7.14 2.36
C SER A 85 -3.16 -8.41 3.23
N VAL A 86 -2.54 -9.53 2.81
CA VAL A 86 -2.77 -10.84 3.43
C VAL A 86 -1.50 -11.66 3.55
N GLY A 87 -1.10 -11.88 4.79
CA GLY A 87 -0.07 -12.80 5.24
C GLY A 87 0.08 -12.65 6.75
N LEU A 88 0.00 -13.75 7.51
CA LEU A 88 0.29 -13.74 8.95
C LEU A 88 1.74 -13.27 9.15
N GLY A 89 1.94 -12.03 9.58
CA GLY A 89 3.25 -11.50 9.98
C GLY A 89 3.63 -10.13 9.41
N ASN A 90 3.33 -9.86 8.12
CA ASN A 90 3.95 -8.75 7.38
C ASN A 90 2.93 -7.76 6.78
N ALA A 91 1.70 -7.73 7.31
CA ALA A 91 0.71 -6.76 6.87
C ALA A 91 1.11 -5.35 7.34
N MET A 92 0.96 -4.36 6.48
CA MET A 92 1.10 -2.96 6.88
C MET A 92 0.06 -2.64 7.95
N THR A 93 0.49 -2.02 9.06
CA THR A 93 -0.42 -1.68 10.16
C THR A 93 -0.28 -0.23 10.54
N LEU A 94 -1.42 0.40 10.81
CA LEU A 94 -1.48 1.68 11.51
C LEU A 94 -2.25 1.49 12.82
N LYS A 95 -1.60 1.84 13.93
CA LYS A 95 -2.14 1.70 15.28
C LYS A 95 -2.31 3.06 15.92
N LEU A 96 -3.48 3.32 16.49
CA LEU A 96 -3.75 4.47 17.36
C LEU A 96 -3.58 4.03 18.81
N ASP A 97 -2.85 4.83 19.59
CA ASP A 97 -2.65 4.68 21.03
C ASP A 97 -2.18 3.28 21.45
N GLY A 98 -1.22 2.72 20.71
CA GLY A 98 -0.69 1.38 20.99
C GLY A 98 -1.61 0.24 20.57
N GLY A 99 -2.64 0.51 19.76
CA GLY A 99 -3.55 -0.49 19.21
C GLY A 99 -4.93 -0.50 19.85
N LYS A 100 -5.31 0.55 20.61
CA LYS A 100 -6.72 0.76 21.00
C LYS A 100 -7.63 0.77 19.78
N GLU A 101 -7.13 1.34 18.69
CA GLU A 101 -7.69 1.21 17.36
C GLU A 101 -6.57 0.78 16.40
N THR A 102 -6.90 -0.11 15.46
CA THR A 102 -5.97 -0.64 14.46
C THR A 102 -6.62 -0.56 13.09
N TYR A 103 -6.00 0.20 12.19
CA TYR A 103 -6.42 0.30 10.80
C TYR A 103 -5.72 -0.81 9.99
N ARG A 104 -6.50 -1.75 9.47
CA ARG A 104 -6.01 -2.99 8.81
C ARG A 104 -6.01 -2.93 7.28
N GLU A 105 -6.54 -1.85 6.71
CA GLU A 105 -6.68 -1.66 5.27
C GLU A 105 -5.89 -0.44 4.78
N VAL A 106 -4.75 -0.14 5.39
CA VAL A 106 -3.92 1.02 4.98
C VAL A 106 -3.49 0.89 3.51
N GLN A 107 -3.20 -0.34 3.07
CA GLN A 107 -2.83 -0.68 1.69
C GLN A 107 -3.88 -0.30 0.64
N SER A 108 -5.18 -0.29 0.98
CA SER A 108 -6.22 0.06 0.00
C SER A 108 -6.22 1.56 -0.33
N HIS A 109 -5.48 2.34 0.45
CA HIS A 109 -5.26 3.78 0.26
C HIS A 109 -3.87 4.09 -0.31
N ALA A 110 -3.08 3.08 -0.66
CA ALA A 110 -1.72 3.22 -1.17
C ALA A 110 -1.69 3.30 -2.69
N THR A 111 -0.83 4.19 -3.21
CA THR A 111 -0.43 4.24 -4.62
C THR A 111 1.05 3.90 -4.71
N LEU A 112 1.37 2.83 -5.44
CA LEU A 112 2.76 2.46 -5.75
C LEU A 112 3.23 3.16 -7.02
N SER A 113 4.48 3.62 -7.00
CA SER A 113 5.18 4.20 -8.14
C SER A 113 6.64 3.74 -8.18
N GLU A 114 7.39 4.15 -9.20
CA GLU A 114 8.82 3.80 -9.36
C GLU A 114 9.08 2.28 -9.31
N ASN A 115 8.23 1.50 -10.00
CA ASN A 115 8.27 0.03 -9.99
C ASN A 115 8.16 -0.59 -8.59
N GLY A 116 7.41 0.04 -7.68
CA GLY A 116 7.18 -0.44 -6.32
C GLY A 116 8.15 0.11 -5.27
N LYS A 117 9.14 0.90 -5.68
CA LYS A 117 10.13 1.54 -4.79
C LYS A 117 9.58 2.71 -4.01
N ARG A 118 8.44 3.26 -4.43
CA ARG A 118 7.79 4.38 -3.76
C ARG A 118 6.34 4.08 -3.52
N MET A 119 5.87 4.41 -2.32
CA MET A 119 4.49 4.26 -1.90
C MET A 119 4.00 5.56 -1.27
N ASP A 120 2.91 6.11 -1.81
CA ASP A 120 2.23 7.26 -1.23
C ASP A 120 0.83 6.84 -0.74
N ILE A 121 0.49 7.16 0.51
CA ILE A 121 -0.77 6.80 1.16
C ILE A 121 -1.53 8.08 1.49
N ALA A 122 -2.84 8.08 1.22
CA ALA A 122 -3.78 9.11 1.68
C ALA A 122 -4.96 8.44 2.41
N LEU A 123 -4.85 8.35 3.74
CA LEU A 123 -5.79 7.62 4.60
C LEU A 123 -6.69 8.59 5.38
N PRO A 124 -7.99 8.66 5.09
CA PRO A 124 -8.93 9.41 5.90
C PRO A 124 -9.12 8.76 7.27
N LEU A 125 -8.90 9.51 8.34
CA LEU A 125 -9.22 9.12 9.72
C LEU A 125 -10.38 9.99 10.21
N THR A 126 -11.42 9.35 10.74
CA THR A 126 -12.62 10.05 11.20
C THR A 126 -12.92 9.73 12.66
N GLY A 127 -13.49 10.70 13.37
CA GLY A 127 -13.89 10.51 14.77
C GLY A 127 -12.73 10.37 15.76
N ILE A 128 -11.53 10.89 15.45
CA ILE A 128 -10.43 10.94 16.42
C ILE A 128 -10.90 11.76 17.63
N THR A 129 -10.84 11.16 18.80
CA THR A 129 -11.31 11.80 20.04
C THR A 129 -10.42 12.97 20.44
N ALA A 130 -10.94 13.86 21.29
CA ALA A 130 -10.11 14.91 21.87
C ALA A 130 -9.09 14.32 22.85
N GLY A 131 -7.81 14.67 22.70
CA GLY A 131 -6.75 14.23 23.59
C GLY A 131 -5.40 14.13 22.89
N GLN A 132 -4.38 13.74 23.66
CA GLN A 132 -3.10 13.35 23.08
C GLN A 132 -3.18 11.93 22.55
N HIS A 133 -2.75 11.78 21.30
CA HIS A 133 -2.77 10.51 20.60
C HIS A 133 -1.40 10.17 20.03
N ARG A 134 -1.11 8.87 19.90
CA ARG A 134 0.09 8.39 19.20
C ARG A 134 -0.31 7.44 18.08
N LEU A 135 0.05 7.80 16.85
CA LEU A 135 -0.02 6.89 15.72
C LEU A 135 1.30 6.14 15.57
N THR A 136 1.22 4.86 15.22
CA THR A 136 2.38 4.05 14.86
C THR A 136 2.07 3.33 13.56
N TYR A 137 2.82 3.66 12.52
CA TYR A 137 2.78 2.99 11.24
C TYR A 137 3.93 1.98 11.13
N THR A 138 3.65 0.80 10.59
CA THR A 138 4.64 -0.25 10.33
C THR A 138 4.46 -0.71 8.88
N VAL A 139 5.58 -0.72 8.16
CA VAL A 139 5.69 -1.08 6.74
C VAL A 139 6.87 -2.02 6.56
N HIS A 140 6.79 -2.87 5.54
CA HIS A 140 7.76 -3.91 5.23
C HIS A 140 8.23 -3.76 3.78
N ASP A 141 9.47 -4.13 3.51
CA ASP A 141 9.95 -4.35 2.14
C ASP A 141 9.26 -5.60 1.54
N ALA A 142 9.48 -5.81 0.24
CA ALA A 142 8.94 -6.95 -0.49
C ALA A 142 9.64 -8.29 -0.16
N ALA A 143 10.81 -8.27 0.49
CA ALA A 143 11.58 -9.45 0.84
C ALA A 143 11.16 -10.05 2.21
N GLY A 144 10.57 -9.26 3.11
CA GLY A 144 9.91 -9.68 4.35
C GLY A 144 10.63 -9.25 5.63
#